data_AF-A0A6A6FL48-F1
#
_entry.id   AF-A0A6A6FL48-F1
#
_cell.length_a   1.000
_cell.length_b   1.000
_cell.length_c   1.000
_cell.angle_alpha   90.00
_cell.angle_beta   90.00
_cell.angle_gamma   90.00
#
_symmetry.space_group_name_H-M   'P 1'
#
loop_
_entity.id
_entity.type
_entity.pdbx_description
1 polymer ?
#
loop_
_entity_poly.entity_id
_entity_poly.type
_entity_poly.pdbx_seq_one_letter_code
_entity_poly.pdbx_strand_id
1 'polypeptide(L)'
;MATGLISSRKRGPSISQHLPHALTANFPDISSLMTGLANTFSSHSSHVDTPADHGEITCWFLDLRSLWPTVRSGQDVWNAPGAADAMRLITPAEQKAISGKMFASDAKMSLGSALLKRLFISQALDIPWSEVRLARKGDAKHGKPCAVDEVGRPIEGIDFNVSHQAGLVALIGWNGKKRHKYTPSGSIEGYISPSSSFSTNVMVGVDIVCVNERDDFRTIDQEGLDGWVDIYDFVFSDEERWTMKYDVDYLTLLDGTHLTRDELGRHDREIKRNKQITLTTPAGRHVSFNSDLLVDAKLRRFYTFFCYKEAYIKLAGEALLAPWLKQLEFFNVRSPKPGMPARCSTHGQWGEQVDDVEVHMHGQEVTDVRMKIQSFEESFMVATAIQGEIQGLQVPGFTKLDLKSDVLSYAHKHLHVSPGEYV
;
A
#
# COMPACT_ATOMS: atom_id res chain seq x y z
N MET A 1 46.40 -42.39 35.52
CA MET A 1 45.20 -42.03 36.32
C MET A 1 44.55 -40.85 35.63
N ALA A 2 43.34 -40.85 35.06
CA ALA A 2 42.20 -41.77 34.95
C ALA A 2 41.50 -41.38 33.61
N THR A 3 41.34 -42.28 32.62
CA THR A 3 40.06 -42.94 32.20
C THR A 3 38.88 -41.96 32.03
N GLY A 4 38.19 -41.75 30.89
CA GLY A 4 37.72 -42.64 29.80
C GLY A 4 36.17 -42.58 29.78
N LEU A 5 35.48 -42.18 28.70
CA LEU A 5 34.75 -43.02 27.70
C LEU A 5 33.92 -42.07 26.79
N ILE A 6 34.06 -41.98 25.46
CA ILE A 6 33.63 -42.82 24.31
C ILE A 6 32.15 -42.63 23.83
N SER A 7 32.02 -42.19 22.56
CA SER A 7 31.00 -42.46 21.49
C SER A 7 29.56 -41.92 21.66
N SER A 8 28.89 -41.33 20.65
CA SER A 8 28.73 -41.83 19.28
C SER A 8 28.31 -40.77 18.24
N ARG A 9 28.73 -41.01 17.00
CA ARG A 9 28.34 -40.32 15.75
C ARG A 9 26.94 -40.70 15.27
N LYS A 10 26.19 -39.75 14.71
CA LYS A 10 25.36 -39.97 13.51
C LYS A 10 25.49 -38.79 12.54
N ARG A 11 25.77 -39.12 11.28
CA ARG A 11 25.95 -38.23 10.10
C ARG A 11 24.58 -37.80 9.57
N GLY A 12 24.50 -36.58 9.04
CA GLY A 12 23.33 -36.09 8.28
C GLY A 12 23.35 -36.52 6.81
N PRO A 13 22.40 -36.01 6.00
CA PRO A 13 22.56 -35.81 4.56
C PRO A 13 22.52 -34.29 4.25
N SER A 14 23.57 -33.68 3.71
CA SER A 14 23.97 -33.67 2.28
C SER A 14 22.92 -33.02 1.37
N ILE A 15 23.03 -31.70 1.24
CA ILE A 15 22.39 -30.86 0.21
C ILE A 15 22.94 -31.28 -1.16
N SER A 16 22.06 -31.72 -2.07
CA SER A 16 22.40 -31.87 -3.48
C SER A 16 21.87 -30.68 -4.25
N GLN A 17 22.80 -29.93 -4.85
CA GLN A 17 22.57 -29.01 -5.96
C GLN A 17 21.91 -29.77 -7.13
N HIS A 18 20.96 -29.13 -7.84
CA HIS A 18 20.74 -29.29 -9.28
C HIS A 18 19.67 -28.30 -9.80
N LEU A 19 20.11 -27.32 -10.60
CA LEU A 19 19.42 -26.81 -11.80
C LEU A 19 20.21 -27.36 -13.02
N PRO A 20 19.78 -27.26 -14.31
CA PRO A 20 18.47 -26.93 -14.89
C PRO A 20 18.02 -27.89 -16.03
N HIS A 21 16.75 -27.81 -16.46
CA HIS A 21 16.28 -28.27 -17.79
C HIS A 21 15.20 -27.30 -18.28
N ALA A 22 14.98 -27.03 -19.56
CA ALA A 22 15.74 -27.00 -20.81
C ALA A 22 14.73 -26.41 -21.83
N LEU A 23 15.20 -25.52 -22.69
CA LEU A 23 14.44 -24.90 -23.77
C LEU A 23 13.90 -25.98 -24.72
N THR A 24 12.63 -25.86 -25.13
CA THR A 24 12.16 -26.47 -26.38
C THR A 24 11.46 -25.42 -27.22
N ALA A 25 12.05 -25.16 -28.39
CA ALA A 25 11.43 -24.45 -29.50
C ALA A 25 10.64 -25.47 -30.34
N ASN A 26 9.46 -25.09 -30.83
CA ASN A 26 8.88 -25.68 -32.05
C ASN A 26 7.92 -24.67 -32.71
N PHE A 27 8.16 -24.43 -33.99
CA PHE A 27 7.36 -23.64 -34.94
C PHE A 27 6.10 -24.43 -35.39
N PRO A 28 5.10 -23.78 -36.00
CA PRO A 28 3.75 -24.32 -36.16
C PRO A 28 3.64 -25.28 -37.36
N ASP A 29 2.79 -26.29 -37.24
CA ASP A 29 2.36 -27.10 -38.39
C ASP A 29 0.90 -26.79 -38.75
N ILE A 30 0.72 -26.47 -40.04
CA ILE A 30 -0.55 -26.21 -40.70
C ILE A 30 -0.97 -27.54 -41.31
N SER A 31 -1.89 -28.25 -40.66
CA SER A 31 -2.73 -29.22 -41.36
C SER A 31 -4.12 -29.32 -40.72
N SER A 32 -5.11 -28.90 -41.51
CA SER A 32 -6.48 -29.47 -41.59
C SER A 32 -7.29 -29.53 -40.29
N LEU A 33 -8.32 -28.70 -40.04
CA LEU A 33 -9.40 -28.32 -40.95
C LEU A 33 -9.99 -29.57 -41.64
N MET A 34 -10.93 -30.23 -40.93
CA MET A 34 -12.06 -31.06 -41.43
C MET A 34 -12.37 -32.22 -40.47
N THR A 35 -13.21 -31.95 -39.47
CA THR A 35 -14.35 -32.84 -39.17
C THR A 35 -15.39 -32.03 -38.40
N GLY A 36 -16.26 -31.38 -39.17
CA GLY A 36 -17.49 -30.82 -38.64
C GLY A 36 -18.55 -31.89 -38.43
N LEU A 37 -19.60 -31.46 -37.71
CA LEU A 37 -20.99 -31.90 -37.87
C LEU A 37 -21.31 -33.33 -37.41
N ALA A 38 -21.44 -33.50 -36.09
CA ALA A 38 -22.45 -34.41 -35.51
C ALA A 38 -22.65 -34.10 -34.02
N ASN A 39 -23.60 -33.22 -33.72
CA ASN A 39 -24.66 -33.44 -32.71
C ASN A 39 -25.39 -32.13 -32.42
N THR A 40 -26.36 -31.88 -33.29
CA THR A 40 -27.53 -31.04 -33.03
C THR A 40 -28.47 -31.81 -32.08
N PHE A 41 -29.21 -31.05 -31.25
CA PHE A 41 -30.25 -31.45 -30.30
C PHE A 41 -29.81 -31.72 -28.85
N SER A 42 -29.79 -30.65 -28.05
CA SER A 42 -30.47 -30.62 -26.74
C SER A 42 -30.73 -29.17 -26.29
N SER A 43 -32.02 -28.85 -26.18
CA SER A 43 -32.67 -27.80 -25.38
C SER A 43 -31.93 -26.49 -25.10
N HIS A 44 -32.43 -25.41 -25.70
CA HIS A 44 -32.26 -24.04 -25.22
C HIS A 44 -32.76 -23.91 -23.77
N SER A 45 -31.84 -23.77 -22.81
CA SER A 45 -32.03 -22.80 -21.74
C SER A 45 -31.24 -21.57 -22.13
N SER A 46 -31.94 -20.43 -22.25
CA SER A 46 -31.31 -19.14 -22.40
C SER A 46 -30.62 -18.79 -21.08
N HIS A 47 -29.39 -19.27 -20.90
CA HIS A 47 -28.46 -18.57 -20.03
C HIS A 47 -28.20 -17.22 -20.66
N VAL A 48 -28.85 -16.19 -20.12
CA VAL A 48 -28.35 -14.83 -20.27
C VAL A 48 -27.01 -14.82 -19.56
N ASP A 49 -25.94 -14.99 -20.33
CA ASP A 49 -24.60 -14.63 -19.87
C ASP A 49 -24.65 -13.14 -19.53
N THR A 50 -24.86 -12.86 -18.25
CA THR A 50 -24.59 -11.55 -17.68
C THR A 50 -23.11 -11.25 -17.98
N PRO A 51 -22.73 -10.04 -18.42
CA PRO A 51 -21.33 -9.73 -18.69
C PRO A 51 -20.51 -10.16 -17.48
N ALA A 52 -19.42 -10.91 -17.71
CA ALA A 52 -18.52 -11.33 -16.64
C ALA A 52 -18.20 -10.10 -15.79
N ASP A 53 -18.64 -10.13 -14.52
CA ASP A 53 -18.53 -9.00 -13.62
C ASP A 53 -17.04 -8.89 -13.24
N HIS A 54 -16.30 -8.14 -14.04
CA HIS A 54 -14.87 -7.96 -13.83
C HIS A 54 -14.69 -7.24 -12.49
N GLY A 55 -13.84 -7.78 -11.62
CA GLY A 55 -13.51 -7.14 -10.35
C GLY A 55 -12.94 -5.74 -10.54
N GLU A 56 -13.02 -4.94 -9.49
CA GLU A 56 -12.64 -3.52 -9.49
C GLU A 56 -11.66 -3.22 -8.37
N ILE A 57 -10.78 -2.25 -8.64
CA ILE A 57 -9.89 -1.65 -7.64
C ILE A 57 -10.55 -0.39 -7.08
N THR A 58 -10.53 -0.27 -5.76
CA THR A 58 -11.05 0.87 -5.00
C THR A 58 -9.93 1.53 -4.23
N CYS A 59 -9.84 2.86 -4.28
CA CYS A 59 -8.90 3.64 -3.49
C CYS A 59 -9.64 4.71 -2.67
N TRP A 60 -9.55 4.64 -1.34
CA TRP A 60 -10.20 5.58 -0.43
C TRP A 60 -9.20 6.33 0.43
N PHE A 61 -9.55 7.56 0.77
CA PHE A 61 -8.73 8.44 1.58
C PHE A 61 -9.58 9.14 2.63
N LEU A 62 -9.13 9.11 3.88
CA LEU A 62 -9.84 9.67 5.02
C LEU A 62 -8.92 10.63 5.79
N ASP A 63 -9.39 11.86 5.99
CA ASP A 63 -8.67 12.89 6.73
C ASP A 63 -9.30 13.07 8.11
N LEU A 64 -8.59 12.61 9.15
CA LEU A 64 -9.04 12.62 10.53
C LEU A 64 -8.51 13.81 11.34
N ARG A 65 -7.69 14.70 10.73
CA ARG A 65 -6.95 15.74 11.48
C ARG A 65 -7.87 16.72 12.21
N SER A 66 -9.04 17.00 11.63
CA SER A 66 -10.07 17.87 12.22
C SER A 66 -11.05 17.13 13.14
N LEU A 67 -10.98 15.79 13.22
CA LEU A 67 -11.95 14.98 13.92
C LEU A 67 -11.51 14.70 15.36
N TRP A 68 -12.50 14.70 16.25
CA TRP A 68 -12.37 14.41 17.68
C TRP A 68 -11.24 15.22 18.36
N PRO A 69 -11.23 16.56 18.24
CA PRO A 69 -10.16 17.37 18.82
C PRO A 69 -10.08 17.16 20.33
N THR A 70 -8.89 16.86 20.84
CA THR A 70 -8.62 16.76 22.28
C THR A 70 -8.30 18.15 22.79
N VAL A 71 -9.23 18.78 23.52
CA VAL A 71 -9.11 20.18 23.97
C VAL A 71 -8.03 20.34 25.05
N ARG A 72 -7.70 19.27 25.78
CA ARG A 72 -6.66 19.25 26.81
C ARG A 72 -5.84 17.96 26.76
N SER A 73 -4.56 18.05 27.07
CA SER A 73 -3.71 16.88 27.30
C SER A 73 -4.33 15.98 28.38
N GLY A 74 -4.45 14.68 28.10
CA GLY A 74 -5.06 13.69 29.01
C GLY A 74 -6.59 13.57 28.93
N GLN A 75 -7.28 14.33 28.07
CA GLN A 75 -8.69 14.05 27.79
C GLN A 75 -8.85 12.79 26.95
N ASP A 76 -9.79 11.94 27.36
CA ASP A 76 -10.19 10.77 26.59
C ASP A 76 -10.83 11.21 25.25
N VAL A 77 -10.18 10.83 24.15
CA VAL A 77 -10.63 11.13 22.78
C VAL A 77 -12.04 10.60 22.51
N TRP A 78 -12.48 9.57 23.22
CA TRP A 78 -13.81 8.97 23.05
C TRP A 78 -14.96 9.82 23.60
N ASN A 79 -14.66 10.83 24.42
CA ASN A 79 -15.66 11.79 24.90
C ASN A 79 -15.97 12.90 23.87
N ALA A 80 -15.20 12.99 22.79
CA ALA A 80 -15.49 13.97 21.74
C ALA A 80 -16.79 13.62 20.99
N PRO A 81 -17.57 14.62 20.54
CA PRO A 81 -18.80 14.37 19.79
C PRO A 81 -18.58 13.41 18.61
N GLY A 82 -19.43 12.37 18.53
CA GLY A 82 -19.37 11.35 17.49
C GLY A 82 -18.27 10.28 17.64
N ALA A 83 -17.32 10.43 18.57
CA ALA A 83 -16.25 9.43 18.77
C ALA A 83 -16.79 8.12 19.35
N ALA A 84 -17.62 8.23 20.41
CA ALA A 84 -18.26 7.07 21.02
C ALA A 84 -19.20 6.33 20.05
N ASP A 85 -19.87 7.05 19.14
CA ASP A 85 -20.71 6.44 18.11
C ASP A 85 -19.88 5.61 17.12
N ALA A 86 -18.79 6.18 16.61
CA ALA A 86 -17.84 5.47 15.76
C ALA A 86 -17.23 4.23 16.44
N MET A 87 -16.91 4.31 17.73
CA MET A 87 -16.41 3.17 18.52
C MET A 87 -17.43 2.05 18.68
N ARG A 88 -18.74 2.35 18.73
CA ARG A 88 -19.79 1.32 18.81
C ARG A 88 -19.95 0.51 17.53
N LEU A 89 -19.47 1.04 16.40
CA LEU A 89 -19.53 0.40 15.09
C LEU A 89 -18.37 -0.56 14.83
N ILE A 90 -17.49 -0.79 15.81
CA ILE A 90 -16.42 -1.78 15.72
C ILE A 90 -16.54 -2.80 16.85
N THR A 91 -15.86 -3.94 16.73
CA THR A 91 -15.97 -5.02 17.73
C THR A 91 -15.40 -4.63 19.08
N PRO A 92 -15.84 -5.24 20.20
CA PRO A 92 -15.26 -5.02 21.52
C PRO A 92 -13.73 -5.26 21.57
N ALA A 93 -13.22 -6.22 20.78
CA ALA A 93 -11.80 -6.49 20.67
C ALA A 93 -11.04 -5.32 20.01
N GLU A 94 -11.58 -4.77 18.92
CA GLU A 94 -11.04 -3.58 18.28
C GLU A 94 -11.13 -2.36 19.20
N GLN A 95 -12.26 -2.15 19.88
CA GLN A 95 -12.44 -1.07 20.85
C GLN A 95 -11.34 -1.12 21.92
N LYS A 96 -11.12 -2.30 22.54
CA LYS A 96 -10.08 -2.50 23.54
C LYS A 96 -8.68 -2.21 22.99
N ALA A 97 -8.36 -2.69 21.79
CA ALA A 97 -7.06 -2.48 21.17
C ALA A 97 -6.80 -1.00 20.83
N ILE A 98 -7.84 -0.28 20.40
CA ILE A 98 -7.78 1.13 20.03
C ILE A 98 -7.71 2.02 21.27
N SER A 99 -8.52 1.76 22.30
CA SER A 99 -8.49 2.51 23.56
C SER A 99 -7.20 2.29 24.36
N GLY A 100 -6.46 1.20 24.10
CA GLY A 100 -5.16 0.92 24.73
C GLY A 100 -3.97 1.69 24.13
N LYS A 101 -4.17 2.52 23.09
CA LYS A 101 -3.09 3.30 22.47
C LYS A 101 -2.63 4.42 23.41
N MET A 102 -1.30 4.62 23.48
CA MET A 102 -0.70 5.66 24.30
C MET A 102 -1.05 7.07 23.81
N PHE A 103 -1.09 7.26 22.48
CA PHE A 103 -1.36 8.54 21.86
C PHE A 103 -2.75 8.57 21.20
N ALA A 104 -3.47 9.67 21.41
CA ALA A 104 -4.78 9.86 20.81
C ALA A 104 -4.74 9.87 19.27
N SER A 105 -3.66 10.40 18.67
CA SER A 105 -3.44 10.36 17.22
C SER A 105 -3.47 8.92 16.67
N ASP A 106 -2.73 8.02 17.31
CA ASP A 106 -2.68 6.60 16.94
C ASP A 106 -4.03 5.92 17.13
N ALA A 107 -4.74 6.27 18.20
CA ALA A 107 -6.08 5.76 18.47
C ALA A 107 -7.07 6.16 17.36
N LYS A 108 -7.06 7.45 16.95
CA LYS A 108 -7.91 7.97 15.86
C LYS A 108 -7.61 7.28 14.53
N MET A 109 -6.34 7.20 14.14
CA MET A 109 -5.94 6.54 12.89
C MET A 109 -6.28 5.05 12.90
N SER A 110 -6.13 4.38 14.04
CA SER A 110 -6.53 2.97 14.21
C SER A 110 -8.03 2.78 14.07
N LEU A 111 -8.85 3.69 14.62
CA LEU A 111 -10.30 3.69 14.45
C LEU A 111 -10.70 3.94 12.99
N GLY A 112 -10.16 4.97 12.35
CA GLY A 112 -10.42 5.23 10.93
C GLY A 112 -10.05 4.04 10.04
N SER A 113 -8.91 3.40 10.31
CA SER A 113 -8.49 2.18 9.60
C SER A 113 -9.45 1.02 9.83
N ALA A 114 -9.95 0.81 11.06
CA ALA A 114 -10.93 -0.24 11.35
C ALA A 114 -12.24 -0.03 10.60
N LEU A 115 -12.74 1.21 10.58
CA LEU A 115 -13.98 1.57 9.90
C LEU A 115 -13.86 1.44 8.37
N LEU A 116 -12.76 1.89 7.76
CA LEU A 116 -12.55 1.75 6.31
C LEU A 116 -12.47 0.29 5.88
N LYS A 117 -11.76 -0.55 6.65
CA LYS A 117 -11.73 -1.99 6.36
C LYS A 117 -13.13 -2.61 6.44
N ARG A 118 -13.93 -2.25 7.45
CA ARG A 118 -15.30 -2.75 7.59
C ARG A 118 -16.21 -2.31 6.46
N LEU A 119 -16.13 -1.02 6.09
CA LEU A 119 -16.85 -0.48 4.94
C LEU A 119 -16.52 -1.24 3.67
N PHE A 120 -15.23 -1.43 3.38
CA PHE A 120 -14.78 -2.13 2.18
C PHE A 120 -15.28 -3.57 2.15
N ILE A 121 -15.12 -4.32 3.24
CA ILE A 121 -15.53 -5.73 3.30
C ILE A 121 -17.05 -5.86 3.18
N SER A 122 -17.82 -5.03 3.88
CA SER A 122 -19.29 -5.05 3.81
C SER A 122 -19.79 -4.79 2.39
N GLN A 123 -19.22 -3.80 1.70
CA GLN A 123 -19.59 -3.48 0.32
C GLN A 123 -19.12 -4.53 -0.68
N ALA A 124 -17.87 -5.00 -0.57
CA ALA A 124 -17.28 -5.93 -1.52
C ALA A 124 -17.89 -7.33 -1.45
N LEU A 125 -18.31 -7.77 -0.26
CA LEU A 125 -18.89 -9.09 -0.03
C LEU A 125 -20.41 -9.09 0.09
N ASP A 126 -21.04 -7.92 0.01
CA ASP A 126 -22.48 -7.72 0.21
C ASP A 126 -23.00 -8.34 1.52
N ILE A 127 -22.31 -8.07 2.63
CA ILE A 127 -22.68 -8.59 3.96
C ILE A 127 -23.06 -7.46 4.93
N PRO A 128 -23.93 -7.73 5.91
CA PRO A 128 -24.22 -6.78 6.97
C PRO A 128 -22.93 -6.30 7.66
N TRP A 129 -22.92 -5.03 8.06
CA TRP A 129 -21.80 -4.45 8.80
C TRP A 129 -21.47 -5.24 10.07
N SER A 130 -22.48 -5.77 10.78
CA SER A 130 -22.30 -6.61 11.96
C SER A 130 -21.61 -7.93 11.68
N GLU A 131 -21.70 -8.45 10.45
CA GLU A 131 -21.10 -9.73 10.04
C GLU A 131 -19.68 -9.61 9.51
N VAL A 132 -19.14 -8.39 9.38
CA VAL A 132 -17.75 -8.22 8.96
C VAL A 132 -16.80 -8.77 10.03
N ARG A 133 -16.02 -9.77 9.63
CA ARG A 133 -14.98 -10.42 10.43
C ARG A 133 -13.63 -10.33 9.74
N LEU A 134 -12.59 -10.10 10.55
CA LEU A 134 -11.22 -9.94 10.08
C LEU A 134 -10.29 -10.88 10.83
N ALA A 135 -9.30 -11.41 10.11
CA ALA A 135 -8.12 -12.07 10.66
C ALA A 135 -6.85 -11.49 10.01
N ARG A 136 -5.71 -12.18 10.18
CA ARG A 136 -4.45 -11.85 9.50
C ARG A 136 -3.94 -13.07 8.71
N LYS A 137 -3.49 -12.85 7.49
CA LYS A 137 -2.88 -13.88 6.63
C LYS A 137 -1.51 -14.27 7.19
N GLY A 138 -1.25 -15.57 7.35
CA GLY A 138 0.03 -16.09 7.82
C GLY A 138 0.25 -15.82 9.31
N ASP A 139 0.91 -14.70 9.65
CA ASP A 139 1.24 -14.34 11.02
C ASP A 139 0.07 -13.63 11.74
N ALA A 140 -0.33 -14.16 12.89
CA ALA A 140 -1.47 -13.66 13.66
C ALA A 140 -1.31 -12.23 14.22
N LYS A 141 -0.09 -11.68 14.24
CA LYS A 141 0.23 -10.36 14.78
C LYS A 141 0.65 -9.37 13.70
N HIS A 142 1.47 -9.80 12.77
CA HIS A 142 2.14 -8.97 11.77
C HIS A 142 1.61 -9.19 10.35
N GLY A 143 0.86 -10.26 10.10
CA GLY A 143 0.33 -10.58 8.78
C GLY A 143 -0.68 -9.56 8.27
N LYS A 144 -0.85 -9.49 6.95
CA LYS A 144 -1.82 -8.60 6.32
C LYS A 144 -3.26 -8.94 6.76
N PRO A 145 -4.07 -7.95 7.15
CA PRO A 145 -5.49 -8.19 7.46
C PRO A 145 -6.24 -8.82 6.28
N CYS A 146 -7.15 -9.75 6.55
CA CYS A 146 -8.02 -10.37 5.54
C CYS A 146 -9.44 -10.57 6.08
N ALA A 147 -10.42 -10.62 5.16
CA ALA A 147 -11.79 -11.00 5.49
C ALA A 147 -11.85 -12.50 5.76
N VAL A 148 -12.62 -12.89 6.77
CA VAL A 148 -12.87 -14.29 7.14
C VAL A 148 -14.35 -14.52 7.40
N ASP A 149 -14.78 -15.78 7.34
CA ASP A 149 -16.11 -16.18 7.77
C ASP A 149 -16.23 -16.33 9.30
N GLU A 150 -17.38 -16.83 9.77
CA GLU A 150 -17.70 -17.02 11.19
C GLU A 150 -16.73 -17.95 11.93
N VAL A 151 -16.12 -18.91 11.24
CA VAL A 151 -15.18 -19.87 11.83
C VAL A 151 -13.71 -19.48 11.57
N GLY A 152 -13.47 -18.33 10.95
CA GLY A 152 -12.13 -17.79 10.70
C GLY A 152 -11.47 -18.26 9.40
N ARG A 153 -12.22 -18.86 8.46
CA ARG A 153 -11.68 -19.24 7.14
C ARG A 153 -11.59 -18.00 6.23
N PRO A 154 -10.46 -17.78 5.54
CA PRO A 154 -10.32 -16.66 4.59
C PRO A 154 -11.37 -16.67 3.49
N ILE A 155 -11.83 -15.47 3.12
CA ILE A 155 -12.68 -15.24 1.95
C ILE A 155 -11.79 -15.00 0.72
N GLU A 156 -12.02 -15.76 -0.35
CA GLU A 156 -11.30 -15.60 -1.62
C GLU A 156 -11.88 -14.46 -2.47
N GLY A 157 -11.20 -14.08 -3.55
CA GLY A 157 -11.71 -13.08 -4.50
C GLY A 157 -11.65 -11.64 -4.00
N ILE A 158 -11.34 -11.42 -2.71
CA ILE A 158 -11.17 -10.11 -2.10
C ILE A 158 -9.75 -9.94 -1.57
N ASP A 159 -9.18 -8.76 -1.71
CA ASP A 159 -7.94 -8.36 -1.04
C ASP A 159 -7.97 -6.86 -0.72
N PHE A 160 -7.37 -6.44 0.38
CA PHE A 160 -7.29 -5.03 0.74
C PHE A 160 -6.08 -4.72 1.60
N ASN A 161 -5.67 -3.46 1.60
CA ASN A 161 -4.62 -2.96 2.45
C ASN A 161 -4.95 -1.54 2.93
N VAL A 162 -4.44 -1.19 4.10
CA VAL A 162 -4.63 0.12 4.72
C VAL A 162 -3.30 0.65 5.24
N SER A 163 -3.03 1.93 5.03
CA SER A 163 -1.90 2.64 5.63
C SER A 163 -2.38 3.97 6.23
N HIS A 164 -1.67 4.48 7.23
CA HIS A 164 -2.03 5.72 7.89
C HIS A 164 -0.81 6.45 8.43
N GLN A 165 -0.79 7.77 8.31
CA GLN A 165 0.26 8.62 8.87
C GLN A 165 -0.29 10.03 9.15
N ALA A 166 0.15 10.63 10.26
CA ALA A 166 -0.19 12.00 10.69
C ALA A 166 -1.68 12.40 10.56
N GLY A 167 -2.60 11.49 10.90
CA GLY A 167 -4.04 11.73 10.87
C GLY A 167 -4.71 11.48 9.52
N LEU A 168 -3.99 10.97 8.53
CA LEU A 168 -4.52 10.57 7.22
C LEU A 168 -4.53 9.04 7.13
N VAL A 169 -5.57 8.48 6.52
CA VAL A 169 -5.73 7.03 6.32
C VAL A 169 -6.06 6.76 4.85
N ALA A 170 -5.30 5.87 4.22
CA ALA A 170 -5.51 5.43 2.84
C ALA A 170 -5.86 3.94 2.81
N LEU A 171 -6.86 3.56 2.03
CA LEU A 171 -7.24 2.16 1.78
C LEU A 171 -7.18 1.88 0.27
N ILE A 172 -6.65 0.71 -0.08
CA ILE A 172 -6.83 0.11 -1.41
C ILE A 172 -7.54 -1.23 -1.24
N GLY A 173 -8.44 -1.55 -2.16
CA GLY A 173 -9.21 -2.78 -2.15
C GLY A 173 -9.43 -3.35 -3.55
N TRP A 174 -9.44 -4.67 -3.66
CA TRP A 174 -9.83 -5.47 -4.80
C TRP A 174 -11.05 -6.30 -4.41
N ASN A 175 -12.19 -6.12 -5.09
CA ASN A 175 -13.42 -6.84 -4.74
C ASN A 175 -13.60 -8.14 -5.52
N GLY A 176 -12.91 -8.31 -6.66
CA GLY A 176 -12.95 -9.49 -7.53
C GLY A 176 -14.31 -9.90 -8.11
N LYS A 177 -15.41 -9.36 -7.57
CA LYS A 177 -16.82 -9.66 -7.83
C LYS A 177 -17.08 -11.15 -8.06
N LYS A 178 -16.37 -12.00 -7.30
CA LYS A 178 -16.58 -13.45 -7.32
C LYS A 178 -17.91 -13.74 -6.63
N ARG A 179 -18.69 -14.68 -7.18
CA ARG A 179 -19.90 -15.15 -6.49
C ARG A 179 -19.52 -15.90 -5.22
N HIS A 180 -20.03 -15.45 -4.09
CA HIS A 180 -19.84 -16.08 -2.79
C HIS A 180 -21.06 -16.93 -2.41
N LYS A 181 -20.85 -17.84 -1.45
CA LYS A 181 -21.94 -18.59 -0.81
C LYS A 181 -22.29 -17.91 0.51
N TYR A 182 -23.57 -17.89 0.82
CA TYR A 182 -24.11 -17.30 2.03
C TYR A 182 -24.94 -18.33 2.78
N THR A 183 -24.85 -18.30 4.11
CA THR A 183 -25.72 -19.07 4.98
C THR A 183 -27.14 -18.48 4.94
N PRO A 184 -28.17 -19.24 5.38
CA PRO A 184 -29.53 -18.70 5.51
C PRO A 184 -29.65 -17.49 6.46
N SER A 185 -28.66 -17.26 7.34
CA SER A 185 -28.60 -16.10 8.23
C SER A 185 -27.97 -14.86 7.59
N GLY A 186 -27.55 -14.94 6.31
CA GLY A 186 -26.89 -13.83 5.60
C GLY A 186 -25.39 -13.74 5.82
N SER A 187 -24.79 -14.70 6.51
CA SER A 187 -23.34 -14.75 6.75
C SER A 187 -22.62 -15.35 5.55
N ILE A 188 -21.43 -14.85 5.22
CA ILE A 188 -20.62 -15.42 4.12
C ILE A 188 -19.92 -16.71 4.54
N GLU A 189 -19.86 -17.69 3.64
CA GLU A 189 -19.10 -18.93 3.82
C GLU A 189 -17.72 -18.83 3.17
N GLY A 190 -16.66 -19.03 3.96
CA GLY A 190 -15.29 -19.17 3.46
C GLY A 190 -15.06 -20.53 2.79
N TYR A 191 -14.04 -20.59 1.94
CA TYR A 191 -13.72 -21.82 1.18
C TYR A 191 -13.04 -22.87 2.08
N ILE A 192 -13.35 -24.16 1.84
CA ILE A 192 -12.92 -25.27 2.73
C ILE A 192 -11.65 -25.98 2.24
N SER A 193 -11.24 -25.84 0.98
CA SER A 193 -10.24 -26.76 0.42
C SER A 193 -8.81 -26.48 0.93
N PRO A 194 -8.17 -27.39 1.69
CA PRO A 194 -6.81 -27.19 2.22
C PRO A 194 -5.70 -27.40 1.18
N SER A 195 -6.05 -27.65 -0.08
CA SER A 195 -5.14 -28.12 -1.14
C SER A 195 -5.07 -27.22 -2.38
N SER A 196 -5.92 -26.19 -2.49
CA SER A 196 -5.82 -25.22 -3.57
C SER A 196 -4.78 -24.16 -3.19
N SER A 197 -3.72 -24.03 -4.00
CA SER A 197 -2.81 -22.88 -3.93
C SER A 197 -3.64 -21.60 -4.03
N PHE A 198 -3.63 -20.79 -2.97
CA PHE A 198 -4.36 -19.53 -2.89
C PHE A 198 -3.89 -18.59 -4.00
N SER A 199 -4.74 -18.34 -5.00
CA SER A 199 -4.55 -17.22 -5.93
C SER A 199 -5.69 -16.22 -5.71
N THR A 200 -5.47 -15.22 -4.87
CA THR A 200 -6.11 -13.93 -5.17
C THR A 200 -5.54 -13.50 -6.51
N ASN A 201 -6.36 -13.50 -7.56
CA ASN A 201 -5.93 -13.13 -8.90
C ASN A 201 -5.29 -11.74 -8.89
N VAL A 202 -5.68 -10.87 -7.95
CA VAL A 202 -5.05 -9.56 -7.73
C VAL A 202 -4.81 -9.35 -6.23
N MET A 203 -3.58 -8.97 -5.88
CA MET A 203 -3.21 -8.47 -4.56
C MET A 203 -3.03 -6.96 -4.60
N VAL A 204 -3.31 -6.28 -3.47
CA VAL A 204 -3.22 -4.82 -3.38
C VAL A 204 -2.45 -4.35 -2.14
N GLY A 205 -1.63 -3.31 -2.29
CA GLY A 205 -0.84 -2.70 -1.22
C GLY A 205 -0.93 -1.18 -1.30
N VAL A 206 -0.97 -0.49 -0.16
CA VAL A 206 -0.94 0.98 -0.11
C VAL A 206 -0.01 1.43 1.00
N ASP A 207 0.71 2.51 0.74
CA ASP A 207 1.43 3.22 1.78
C ASP A 207 1.22 4.72 1.68
N ILE A 208 1.30 5.41 2.82
CA ILE A 208 1.26 6.86 2.92
C ILE A 208 2.44 7.31 3.76
N VAL A 209 3.17 8.31 3.27
CA VAL A 209 4.33 8.86 3.95
C VAL A 209 4.21 10.38 4.13
N CYS A 210 4.64 10.90 5.28
CA CYS A 210 4.87 12.32 5.52
C CYS A 210 6.36 12.63 5.47
N VAL A 211 6.80 13.49 4.56
CA VAL A 211 8.22 13.76 4.31
C VAL A 211 8.90 14.62 5.38
N ASN A 212 8.12 15.29 6.24
CA ASN A 212 8.61 16.29 7.20
C ASN A 212 8.23 15.99 8.67
N GLU A 213 7.71 14.80 8.98
CA GLU A 213 7.27 14.47 10.36
C GLU A 213 8.45 14.09 11.28
N ARG A 214 9.54 13.58 10.71
CA ARG A 214 10.71 13.14 11.47
C ARG A 214 11.67 14.30 11.66
N ASP A 215 12.34 14.35 12.81
CA ASP A 215 13.46 15.27 13.06
C ASP A 215 14.74 14.78 12.34
N ASP A 216 14.63 14.57 11.03
CA ASP A 216 15.71 14.05 10.17
C ASP A 216 16.89 15.02 10.14
N PHE A 217 16.60 16.31 10.23
CA PHE A 217 17.56 17.40 10.27
C PHE A 217 18.59 17.26 11.37
N ARG A 218 18.21 16.77 12.55
CA ARG A 218 19.16 16.54 13.64
C ARG A 218 20.30 15.61 13.24
N THR A 219 19.97 14.49 12.60
CA THR A 219 20.98 13.53 12.14
C THR A 219 21.71 14.04 10.91
N ILE A 220 21.00 14.67 9.96
CA ILE A 220 21.61 15.25 8.76
C ILE A 220 22.63 16.34 9.10
N ASP A 221 22.35 17.18 10.10
CA ASP A 221 23.27 18.22 10.55
C ASP A 221 24.55 17.62 11.18
N GLN A 222 24.46 16.43 11.78
CA GLN A 222 25.57 15.73 12.43
C GLN A 222 26.38 14.87 11.47
N GLU A 223 25.72 14.10 10.61
CA GLU A 223 26.31 13.02 9.81
C GLU A 223 26.28 13.29 8.30
N GLY A 224 25.55 14.33 7.86
CA GLY A 224 25.24 14.56 6.45
C GLY A 224 24.04 13.74 5.97
N LEU A 225 23.47 14.13 4.82
CA LEU A 225 22.38 13.37 4.21
C LEU A 225 22.83 11.96 3.80
N ASP A 226 24.08 11.79 3.39
CA ASP A 226 24.66 10.49 3.05
C ASP A 226 24.72 9.55 4.25
N GLY A 227 25.17 10.04 5.41
CA GLY A 227 25.13 9.29 6.67
C GLY A 227 23.70 8.90 7.05
N TRP A 228 22.75 9.84 6.95
CA TRP A 228 21.34 9.57 7.25
C TRP A 228 20.72 8.51 6.32
N VAL A 229 20.97 8.58 5.01
CA VAL A 229 20.48 7.57 4.05
C VAL A 229 21.11 6.19 4.34
N ASP A 230 22.34 6.15 4.81
CA ASP A 230 23.07 4.89 5.08
C ASP A 230 22.58 4.14 6.31
N ILE A 231 21.78 4.77 7.17
CA ILE A 231 21.04 4.07 8.24
C ILE A 231 20.12 2.99 7.64
N TYR A 232 19.69 3.14 6.38
CA TYR A 232 18.75 2.24 5.70
C TYR A 232 19.44 1.26 4.74
N ASP A 233 20.72 0.95 4.93
CA ASP A 233 21.48 0.02 4.08
C ASP A 233 20.93 -1.42 4.04
N PHE A 234 20.11 -1.78 5.02
CA PHE A 234 19.44 -3.07 5.14
C PHE A 234 18.10 -3.10 4.38
N VAL A 235 17.57 -1.94 3.98
CA VAL A 235 16.31 -1.80 3.24
C VAL A 235 16.56 -1.57 1.75
N PHE A 236 17.51 -0.70 1.42
CA PHE A 236 17.74 -0.24 0.05
C PHE A 236 19.05 -0.76 -0.54
N SER A 237 19.07 -0.95 -1.86
CA SER A 237 20.29 -1.31 -2.56
C SER A 237 21.30 -0.16 -2.59
N ASP A 238 22.54 -0.45 -2.98
CA ASP A 238 23.58 0.57 -3.08
C ASP A 238 23.25 1.59 -4.18
N GLU A 239 22.64 1.15 -5.27
CA GLU A 239 22.19 2.00 -6.38
C GLU A 239 21.06 2.92 -5.94
N GLU A 240 20.01 2.37 -5.30
CA GLU A 240 18.89 3.18 -4.79
C GLU A 240 19.39 4.28 -3.85
N ARG A 241 20.21 3.91 -2.85
CA ARG A 241 20.80 4.87 -1.90
C ARG A 241 21.68 5.90 -2.59
N TRP A 242 22.45 5.52 -3.60
CA TRP A 242 23.26 6.47 -4.37
C TRP A 242 22.39 7.54 -5.01
N THR A 243 21.28 7.15 -5.65
CA THR A 243 20.36 8.13 -6.27
C THR A 243 19.68 9.01 -5.23
N MET A 244 19.28 8.48 -4.07
CA MET A 244 18.68 9.28 -3.00
C MET A 244 19.62 10.38 -2.50
N LYS A 245 20.93 10.10 -2.45
CA LYS A 245 21.95 11.05 -2.00
C LYS A 245 22.31 12.08 -3.06
N TYR A 246 22.52 11.64 -4.29
CA TYR A 246 23.22 12.44 -5.30
C TYR A 246 22.36 12.87 -6.47
N ASP A 247 21.10 12.49 -6.48
CA ASP A 247 20.15 12.83 -7.53
C ASP A 247 18.98 13.68 -6.99
N VAL A 248 18.29 14.38 -7.89
CA VAL A 248 17.02 15.07 -7.66
C VAL A 248 16.21 15.12 -8.96
N ASP A 249 14.89 15.08 -8.85
CA ASP A 249 14.00 15.21 -10.00
C ASP A 249 13.79 16.68 -10.37
N TYR A 250 13.56 17.51 -9.35
CA TYR A 250 13.43 18.95 -9.46
C TYR A 250 13.72 19.59 -8.09
N LEU A 251 13.91 20.91 -8.09
CA LEU A 251 13.98 21.74 -6.90
C LEU A 251 12.89 22.81 -6.96
N THR A 252 12.10 22.98 -5.90
CA THR A 252 11.15 24.10 -5.79
C THR A 252 11.80 25.24 -5.02
N LEU A 253 11.90 26.42 -5.64
CA LEU A 253 12.36 27.65 -5.01
C LEU A 253 11.26 28.25 -4.13
N LEU A 254 11.63 29.18 -3.25
CA LEU A 254 10.69 29.85 -2.33
C LEU A 254 9.60 30.67 -3.04
N ASP A 255 9.83 31.07 -4.28
CA ASP A 255 8.85 31.76 -5.12
C ASP A 255 7.91 30.79 -5.89
N GLY A 256 8.06 29.47 -5.67
CA GLY A 256 7.30 28.41 -6.33
C GLY A 256 7.87 27.97 -7.69
N THR A 257 8.94 28.61 -8.17
CA THR A 257 9.60 28.21 -9.43
C THR A 257 10.26 26.84 -9.27
N HIS A 258 10.13 25.98 -10.28
CA HIS A 258 10.86 24.71 -10.31
C HIS A 258 12.14 24.83 -11.15
N LEU A 259 13.25 24.33 -10.62
CA LEU A 259 14.46 24.03 -11.38
C LEU A 259 14.50 22.54 -11.68
N THR A 260 14.78 22.20 -12.93
CA THR A 260 15.03 20.82 -13.36
C THR A 260 16.42 20.34 -12.92
N ARG A 261 16.64 19.01 -12.96
CA ARG A 261 17.98 18.42 -12.76
C ARG A 261 19.05 19.05 -13.65
N ASP A 262 18.73 19.25 -14.94
CA ASP A 262 19.67 19.82 -15.91
C ASP A 262 20.00 21.28 -15.60
N GLU A 263 19.04 22.06 -15.10
CA GLU A 263 19.27 23.44 -14.65
C GLU A 263 20.14 23.52 -13.39
N LEU A 264 20.05 22.53 -12.50
CA LEU A 264 20.89 22.44 -11.30
C LEU A 264 22.32 22.03 -11.64
N GLY A 265 22.51 21.24 -12.69
CA GLY A 265 23.81 20.69 -13.05
C GLY A 265 24.45 19.94 -11.88
N ARG A 266 25.75 20.16 -11.65
CA ARG A 266 26.51 19.44 -10.61
C ARG A 266 26.21 19.91 -9.17
N HIS A 267 25.37 20.93 -8.98
CA HIS A 267 24.89 21.35 -7.66
C HIS A 267 23.96 20.31 -7.04
N ASP A 268 23.41 19.39 -7.85
CA ASP A 268 22.68 18.18 -7.44
C ASP A 268 23.37 17.37 -6.33
N ARG A 269 24.71 17.39 -6.27
CA ARG A 269 25.51 16.60 -5.32
C ARG A 269 25.73 17.29 -3.96
N GLU A 270 25.21 18.49 -3.73
CA GLU A 270 25.26 19.07 -2.40
C GLU A 270 24.33 18.30 -1.44
N ILE A 271 24.90 17.91 -0.30
CA ILE A 271 24.26 17.03 0.70
C ILE A 271 24.28 17.62 2.11
N LYS A 272 24.91 18.80 2.28
CA LYS A 272 24.92 19.54 3.54
C LYS A 272 23.91 20.66 3.52
N ARG A 273 23.24 20.83 4.65
CA ARG A 273 22.31 21.92 4.92
C ARG A 273 23.02 23.27 5.11
N ASN A 274 22.26 24.36 5.05
CA ASN A 274 22.69 25.72 5.36
C ASN A 274 23.84 26.28 4.50
N LYS A 275 23.96 25.86 3.25
CA LYS A 275 24.92 26.44 2.30
C LYS A 275 24.23 27.31 1.28
N GLN A 276 24.82 28.46 0.99
CA GLN A 276 24.36 29.28 -0.13
C GLN A 276 24.83 28.65 -1.44
N ILE A 277 23.88 28.30 -2.31
CA ILE A 277 24.14 27.84 -3.67
C ILE A 277 23.81 28.98 -4.63
N THR A 278 24.71 29.25 -5.56
CA THR A 278 24.49 30.20 -6.65
C THR A 278 24.88 29.53 -7.95
N LEU A 279 23.99 29.59 -8.93
CA LEU A 279 24.19 29.00 -10.26
C LEU A 279 23.65 29.90 -11.36
N THR A 280 24.05 29.60 -12.59
CA THR A 280 23.47 30.18 -13.80
C THR A 280 22.87 29.04 -14.60
N THR A 281 21.56 29.08 -14.83
CA THR A 281 20.88 28.03 -15.61
C THR A 281 21.38 28.03 -17.07
N PRO A 282 21.18 26.95 -17.84
CA PRO A 282 21.49 26.93 -19.27
C PRO A 282 20.84 28.08 -20.08
N ALA A 283 19.71 28.61 -19.60
CA ALA A 283 19.03 29.76 -20.19
C ALA A 283 19.62 31.12 -19.78
N GLY A 284 20.73 31.16 -19.03
CA GLY A 284 21.39 32.38 -18.57
C GLY A 284 20.76 33.03 -17.33
N ARG A 285 19.79 32.38 -16.68
CA ARG A 285 19.16 32.91 -15.45
C ARG A 285 20.08 32.68 -14.26
N HIS A 286 20.40 33.75 -13.53
CA HIS A 286 21.09 33.65 -12.24
C HIS A 286 20.11 33.26 -11.14
N VAL A 287 20.42 32.22 -10.39
CA VAL A 287 19.60 31.73 -9.27
C VAL A 287 20.48 31.55 -8.04
N SER A 288 19.96 31.95 -6.88
CA SER A 288 20.63 31.77 -5.60
C SER A 288 19.63 31.28 -4.55
N PHE A 289 19.98 30.23 -3.81
CA PHE A 289 19.10 29.61 -2.82
C PHE A 289 19.91 28.89 -1.72
N ASN A 290 19.25 28.57 -0.61
CA ASN A 290 19.85 27.78 0.47
C ASN A 290 19.74 26.28 0.16
N SER A 291 20.81 25.52 0.39
CA SER A 291 20.88 24.08 0.16
C SER A 291 19.85 23.25 0.94
N ASP A 292 19.20 23.82 1.96
CA ASP A 292 18.06 23.20 2.64
C ASP A 292 16.97 22.79 1.66
N LEU A 293 16.65 23.61 0.64
CA LEU A 293 15.67 23.24 -0.38
C LEU A 293 16.09 21.98 -1.17
N LEU A 294 17.40 21.81 -1.39
CA LEU A 294 17.94 20.65 -2.10
C LEU A 294 17.91 19.41 -1.21
N VAL A 295 18.21 19.56 0.08
CA VAL A 295 18.08 18.48 1.06
C VAL A 295 16.63 18.04 1.19
N ASP A 296 15.67 18.97 1.21
CA ASP A 296 14.23 18.66 1.22
C ASP A 296 13.81 17.91 -0.05
N ALA A 297 14.30 18.32 -1.23
CA ALA A 297 14.04 17.60 -2.48
C ALA A 297 14.60 16.16 -2.45
N LYS A 298 15.76 15.95 -1.82
CA LYS A 298 16.36 14.63 -1.66
C LYS A 298 15.65 13.77 -0.63
N LEU A 299 15.19 14.36 0.48
CA LEU A 299 14.34 13.68 1.45
C LEU A 299 13.02 13.24 0.79
N ARG A 300 12.41 14.10 -0.02
CA ARG A 300 11.24 13.73 -0.83
C ARG A 300 11.53 12.53 -1.74
N ARG A 301 12.69 12.51 -2.40
CA ARG A 301 13.13 11.36 -3.21
C ARG A 301 13.27 10.10 -2.36
N PHE A 302 13.97 10.17 -1.23
CA PHE A 302 14.08 9.06 -0.29
C PHE A 302 12.70 8.52 0.11
N TYR A 303 11.78 9.40 0.51
CA TYR A 303 10.45 9.00 0.95
C TYR A 303 9.58 8.48 -0.19
N THR A 304 9.87 8.85 -1.44
CA THR A 304 9.25 8.24 -2.64
C THR A 304 9.64 6.75 -2.73
N PHE A 305 10.94 6.43 -2.62
CA PHE A 305 11.41 5.04 -2.58
C PHE A 305 10.87 4.29 -1.37
N PHE A 306 10.86 4.92 -0.19
CA PHE A 306 10.34 4.32 1.04
C PHE A 306 8.87 3.93 0.88
N CYS A 307 8.05 4.86 0.34
CA CYS A 307 6.63 4.63 0.14
C CYS A 307 6.38 3.51 -0.89
N TYR A 308 7.15 3.46 -1.98
CA TYR A 308 7.08 2.34 -2.92
C TYR A 308 7.47 1.01 -2.27
N LYS A 309 8.56 0.96 -1.52
CA LYS A 309 9.03 -0.27 -0.85
C LYS A 309 7.96 -0.77 0.14
N GLU A 310 7.42 0.09 0.99
CA GLU A 310 6.34 -0.25 1.92
C GLU A 310 5.07 -0.73 1.21
N ALA A 311 4.62 -0.03 0.16
CA ALA A 311 3.44 -0.43 -0.60
C ALA A 311 3.60 -1.80 -1.25
N TYR A 312 4.78 -2.12 -1.78
CA TYR A 312 5.08 -3.43 -2.36
C TYR A 312 5.08 -4.53 -1.28
N ILE A 313 5.80 -4.33 -0.18
CA ILE A 313 5.89 -5.31 0.91
C ILE A 313 4.50 -5.62 1.51
N LYS A 314 3.62 -4.61 1.53
CA LYS A 314 2.22 -4.72 1.96
C LYS A 314 1.33 -5.53 1.00
N LEU A 315 1.79 -5.89 -0.20
CA LEU A 315 1.12 -6.87 -1.07
C LEU A 315 1.03 -8.23 -0.35
N ALA A 316 2.17 -8.77 0.06
CA ALA A 316 2.30 -10.07 0.73
C ALA A 316 1.99 -9.99 2.24
N GLY A 317 2.07 -8.81 2.84
CA GLY A 317 1.96 -8.67 4.30
C GLY A 317 3.22 -9.08 5.05
N GLU A 318 4.35 -9.11 4.34
CA GLU A 318 5.66 -9.17 4.96
C GLU A 318 5.91 -7.82 5.66
N ALA A 319 6.78 -7.78 6.66
CA ALA A 319 7.21 -6.53 7.28
C ALA A 319 8.58 -6.14 6.70
N LEU A 320 9.20 -5.06 7.21
CA LEU A 320 10.60 -4.69 6.94
C LEU A 320 11.65 -5.71 7.46
N LEU A 321 11.25 -6.95 7.70
CA LEU A 321 12.11 -8.05 8.13
C LEU A 321 12.42 -9.03 6.99
N ALA A 322 11.94 -8.73 5.78
CA ALA A 322 12.17 -9.58 4.62
C ALA A 322 13.68 -9.60 4.28
N PRO A 323 14.33 -10.78 4.18
CA PRO A 323 15.76 -10.85 3.87
C PRO A 323 16.08 -10.41 2.43
N TRP A 324 15.05 -10.26 1.60
CA TRP A 324 15.14 -9.92 0.19
C TRP A 324 14.96 -8.41 -0.12
N LEU A 325 14.83 -7.55 0.90
CA LEU A 325 14.51 -6.12 0.72
C LEU A 325 15.46 -5.37 -0.22
N LYS A 326 16.77 -5.65 -0.11
CA LYS A 326 17.80 -5.04 -0.96
C LYS A 326 17.74 -5.53 -2.40
N GLN A 327 17.12 -6.69 -2.63
CA GLN A 327 16.99 -7.29 -3.95
C GLN A 327 15.71 -6.86 -4.66
N LEU A 328 14.75 -6.29 -3.93
CA LEU A 328 13.66 -5.50 -4.50
C LEU A 328 14.20 -4.11 -4.81
N GLU A 329 14.23 -3.71 -6.06
CA GLU A 329 14.77 -2.42 -6.51
C GLU A 329 13.74 -1.69 -7.37
N PHE A 330 13.73 -0.35 -7.28
CA PHE A 330 12.89 0.49 -8.11
C PHE A 330 13.72 1.32 -9.08
N PHE A 331 13.38 1.26 -10.36
CA PHE A 331 14.00 2.05 -11.42
C PHE A 331 13.02 3.09 -11.97
N ASN A 332 13.55 4.08 -12.68
CA ASN A 332 12.80 5.25 -13.17
C ASN A 332 11.99 5.97 -12.08
N VAL A 333 12.48 5.98 -10.82
CA VAL A 333 11.79 6.63 -9.72
C VAL A 333 11.84 8.14 -9.88
N ARG A 334 10.65 8.76 -9.89
CA ARG A 334 10.46 10.22 -9.86
C ARG A 334 9.63 10.64 -8.66
N SER A 335 10.12 11.60 -7.91
CA SER A 335 9.38 12.23 -6.82
C SER A 335 8.21 13.02 -7.40
N PRO A 336 6.95 12.78 -7.00
CA PRO A 336 5.81 13.53 -7.53
C PRO A 336 5.83 14.97 -7.02
N LYS A 337 5.51 15.96 -7.86
CA LYS A 337 5.33 17.36 -7.42
C LYS A 337 4.26 17.49 -6.34
N PRO A 338 4.50 18.30 -5.30
CA PRO A 338 3.55 18.49 -4.20
C PRO A 338 2.22 19.06 -4.70
N GLY A 339 1.15 18.72 -3.98
CA GLY A 339 -0.11 19.45 -4.05
C GLY A 339 -0.08 20.72 -3.21
N MET A 340 -1.23 21.36 -3.08
CA MET A 340 -1.37 22.57 -2.27
C MET A 340 -1.93 22.25 -0.88
N PRO A 341 -1.34 22.80 0.20
CA PRO A 341 -1.88 22.64 1.54
C PRO A 341 -3.23 23.34 1.66
N ALA A 342 -4.06 22.85 2.58
CA ALA A 342 -5.31 23.50 2.96
C ALA A 342 -5.02 24.94 3.48
N ARG A 343 -5.52 25.97 2.78
CA ARG A 343 -5.52 27.36 3.26
C ARG A 343 -6.94 27.89 3.39
N CYS A 344 -7.23 28.52 4.54
CA CYS A 344 -8.39 29.39 4.79
C CYS A 344 -9.67 28.96 4.05
N SER A 345 -10.18 27.75 4.29
CA SER A 345 -11.39 27.10 3.68
C SER A 345 -11.19 26.15 2.48
N THR A 346 -9.96 25.97 1.97
CA THR A 346 -9.69 24.92 0.97
C THR A 346 -9.37 23.59 1.63
N HIS A 347 -9.96 22.49 1.14
CA HIS A 347 -9.51 21.15 1.46
C HIS A 347 -8.12 20.92 0.82
N GLY A 348 -7.27 20.12 1.47
CA GLY A 348 -5.98 19.72 0.89
C GLY A 348 -6.14 19.17 -0.52
N GLN A 349 -5.23 19.53 -1.42
CA GLN A 349 -5.32 19.18 -2.83
C GLN A 349 -4.30 18.10 -3.20
N TRP A 350 -4.71 17.22 -4.11
CA TRP A 350 -3.80 16.26 -4.74
C TRP A 350 -2.81 16.99 -5.65
N GLY A 351 -1.55 16.54 -5.63
CA GLY A 351 -0.50 16.98 -6.55
C GLY A 351 -0.32 16.01 -7.72
N GLU A 352 0.90 15.96 -8.25
CA GLU A 352 1.26 15.08 -9.37
C GLU A 352 1.05 13.59 -9.02
N GLN A 353 0.58 12.83 -10.00
CA GLN A 353 0.59 11.37 -10.00
C GLN A 353 1.70 10.88 -10.94
N VAL A 354 2.44 9.87 -10.50
CA VAL A 354 3.55 9.23 -11.20
C VAL A 354 3.31 7.73 -11.20
N ASP A 355 3.36 7.08 -12.36
CA ASP A 355 3.02 5.66 -12.56
C ASP A 355 3.98 4.92 -13.51
N ASP A 356 5.14 5.50 -13.78
CA ASP A 356 6.18 4.99 -14.67
C ASP A 356 7.35 4.30 -13.93
N VAL A 357 7.16 3.92 -12.66
CA VAL A 357 8.17 3.20 -11.87
C VAL A 357 8.29 1.76 -12.34
N GLU A 358 9.53 1.30 -12.49
CA GLU A 358 9.87 -0.08 -12.82
C GLU A 358 10.22 -0.84 -11.54
N VAL A 359 9.73 -2.08 -11.41
CA VAL A 359 9.96 -2.92 -10.23
C VAL A 359 10.85 -4.09 -10.62
N HIS A 360 11.97 -4.26 -9.93
CA HIS A 360 12.93 -5.34 -10.18
C HIS A 360 13.11 -6.17 -8.92
N MET A 361 13.19 -7.49 -9.07
CA MET A 361 13.51 -8.44 -8.01
C MET A 361 14.70 -9.28 -8.45
N HIS A 362 15.78 -9.30 -7.66
CA HIS A 362 17.03 -9.97 -8.02
C HIS A 362 17.56 -9.55 -9.41
N GLY A 363 17.43 -8.27 -9.74
CA GLY A 363 17.83 -7.70 -11.03
C GLY A 363 16.95 -8.11 -12.22
N GLN A 364 15.84 -8.82 -12.00
CA GLN A 364 14.86 -9.16 -13.04
C GLN A 364 13.61 -8.29 -12.89
N GLU A 365 13.09 -7.79 -14.00
CA GLU A 365 11.84 -7.00 -14.00
C GLU A 365 10.65 -7.86 -13.53
N VAL A 366 9.84 -7.29 -12.63
CA VAL A 366 8.62 -7.89 -12.09
C VAL A 366 7.42 -7.32 -12.86
N THR A 367 7.03 -8.04 -13.91
CA THR A 367 6.03 -7.56 -14.90
C THR A 367 4.58 -7.76 -14.46
N ASP A 368 4.33 -8.58 -13.44
CA ASP A 368 2.99 -8.80 -12.86
C ASP A 368 2.65 -7.79 -11.76
N VAL A 369 3.44 -6.72 -11.62
CA VAL A 369 3.24 -5.65 -10.64
C VAL A 369 3.09 -4.31 -11.35
N ARG A 370 2.14 -3.49 -10.87
CA ARG A 370 2.07 -2.07 -11.24
C ARG A 370 1.97 -1.22 -10.01
N MET A 371 2.68 -0.10 -10.03
CA MET A 371 2.71 0.84 -8.92
C MET A 371 2.52 2.26 -9.40
N LYS A 372 1.91 3.08 -8.55
CA LYS A 372 1.85 4.52 -8.75
C LYS A 372 2.02 5.23 -7.41
N ILE A 373 2.43 6.48 -7.46
CA ILE A 373 2.51 7.36 -6.30
C ILE A 373 1.84 8.69 -6.65
N GLN A 374 1.14 9.27 -5.68
CA GLN A 374 0.51 10.58 -5.84
C GLN A 374 0.77 11.45 -4.62
N SER A 375 1.12 12.72 -4.84
CA SER A 375 1.26 13.69 -3.76
C SER A 375 -0.09 14.11 -3.21
N PHE A 376 -0.16 14.36 -1.91
CA PHE A 376 -1.27 15.04 -1.26
C PHE A 376 -0.75 16.18 -0.41
N GLU A 377 -1.29 17.39 -0.63
CA GLU A 377 -0.75 18.61 -0.04
C GLU A 377 0.77 18.72 -0.29
N GLU A 378 1.48 19.44 0.56
CA GLU A 378 2.92 19.64 0.42
C GLU A 378 3.74 18.43 0.87
N SER A 379 3.32 17.83 2.00
CA SER A 379 4.17 16.92 2.77
C SER A 379 3.84 15.45 2.60
N PHE A 380 2.74 15.08 1.94
CA PHE A 380 2.31 13.68 1.86
C PHE A 380 2.46 13.10 0.47
N MET A 381 2.75 11.80 0.42
CA MET A 381 2.70 10.98 -0.79
C MET A 381 2.02 9.66 -0.46
N VAL A 382 1.22 9.16 -1.39
CA VAL A 382 0.50 7.89 -1.25
C VAL A 382 0.88 6.99 -2.41
N ALA A 383 1.50 5.85 -2.12
CA ALA A 383 1.86 4.84 -3.11
C ALA A 383 0.85 3.69 -3.09
N THR A 384 0.48 3.19 -4.26
CA THR A 384 -0.31 1.96 -4.42
C THR A 384 0.46 0.94 -5.23
N ALA A 385 0.35 -0.32 -4.84
CA ALA A 385 0.86 -1.47 -5.58
C ALA A 385 -0.29 -2.44 -5.86
N ILE A 386 -0.32 -2.99 -7.06
CA ILE A 386 -1.18 -4.12 -7.43
C ILE A 386 -0.32 -5.23 -8.05
N GLN A 387 -0.66 -6.50 -7.79
CA GLN A 387 0.09 -7.64 -8.31
C GLN A 387 -0.84 -8.77 -8.79
N GLY A 388 -0.46 -9.49 -9.85
CA GLY A 388 -1.13 -10.69 -10.36
C GLY A 388 -1.74 -10.51 -11.76
N GLU A 389 -2.97 -10.98 -11.97
CA GLU A 389 -3.76 -10.84 -13.20
C GLU A 389 -4.29 -9.41 -13.38
N ILE A 390 -3.37 -8.47 -13.52
CA ILE A 390 -3.68 -7.04 -13.54
C ILE A 390 -3.85 -6.46 -14.95
N GLN A 391 -3.82 -7.28 -15.99
CA GLN A 391 -3.94 -6.80 -17.37
C GLN A 391 -5.28 -6.07 -17.59
N GLY A 392 -5.23 -4.84 -18.10
CA GLY A 392 -6.42 -4.02 -18.34
C GLY A 392 -7.02 -3.33 -17.11
N LEU A 393 -6.59 -3.69 -15.89
CA LEU A 393 -7.06 -3.00 -14.68
C LEU A 393 -6.50 -1.57 -14.63
N GLN A 394 -7.27 -0.66 -14.05
CA GLN A 394 -6.82 0.70 -13.76
C GLN A 394 -6.93 0.94 -12.27
N VAL A 395 -5.88 1.53 -11.67
CA VAL A 395 -5.94 1.95 -10.27
C VAL A 395 -6.53 3.36 -10.24
N PRO A 396 -7.75 3.57 -9.74
CA PRO A 396 -8.39 4.88 -9.76
C PRO A 396 -7.64 5.89 -8.87
N GLY A 397 -7.91 7.17 -9.07
CA GLY A 397 -7.53 8.21 -8.10
C GLY A 397 -8.20 7.96 -6.75
N PHE A 398 -7.61 8.48 -5.67
CA PHE A 398 -8.17 8.33 -4.34
C PHE A 398 -9.46 9.14 -4.16
N THR A 399 -10.53 8.46 -3.79
CA THR A 399 -11.78 9.11 -3.38
C THR A 399 -11.67 9.53 -1.92
N LYS A 400 -11.80 10.83 -1.65
CA LYS A 400 -11.88 11.33 -0.28
C LYS A 400 -13.25 11.01 0.31
N LEU A 401 -13.28 10.32 1.45
CA LEU A 401 -14.49 10.02 2.18
C LEU A 401 -14.65 10.99 3.35
N ASP A 402 -15.89 11.42 3.60
CA ASP A 402 -16.30 12.04 4.85
C ASP A 402 -16.68 10.95 5.85
N LEU A 403 -16.09 11.00 7.05
CA LEU A 403 -16.32 9.96 8.05
C LEU A 403 -17.81 9.80 8.37
N LYS A 404 -18.53 10.91 8.55
CA LYS A 404 -19.90 10.89 9.04
C LYS A 404 -20.88 10.43 7.96
N SER A 405 -20.84 11.08 6.80
CA SER A 405 -21.83 10.90 5.73
C SER A 405 -21.56 9.67 4.87
N ASP A 406 -20.29 9.30 4.63
CA ASP A 406 -19.98 8.15 3.79
C ASP A 406 -19.79 6.87 4.62
N VAL A 407 -19.08 6.94 5.74
CA VAL A 407 -18.69 5.74 6.50
C VAL A 407 -19.70 5.40 7.59
N LEU A 408 -19.93 6.31 8.55
CA LEU A 408 -20.83 6.04 9.68
C LEU A 408 -22.29 5.90 9.23
N SER A 409 -22.74 6.74 8.28
CA SER A 409 -24.10 6.61 7.73
C SER A 409 -24.31 5.27 7.03
N TYR A 410 -23.32 4.77 6.28
CA TYR A 410 -23.39 3.45 5.67
C TYR A 410 -23.46 2.36 6.73
N ALA A 411 -22.60 2.43 7.75
CA ALA A 411 -22.55 1.46 8.84
C ALA A 411 -23.89 1.34 9.58
N HIS A 412 -24.50 2.48 9.93
CA HIS A 412 -25.81 2.52 10.59
C HIS A 412 -26.93 1.97 9.71
N LYS A 413 -26.92 2.29 8.40
CA LYS A 413 -27.91 1.79 7.45
C LYS A 413 -27.81 0.27 7.25
N HIS A 414 -26.60 -0.27 7.24
CA HIS A 414 -26.35 -1.69 6.92
C HIS A 414 -25.97 -2.52 8.14
N LEU A 415 -26.37 -2.10 9.34
CA LEU A 415 -25.95 -2.76 10.57
C LEU A 415 -26.37 -4.23 10.62
N HIS A 416 -27.58 -4.55 10.12
CA HIS A 416 -28.17 -5.90 10.13
C HIS A 416 -28.86 -6.28 8.81
N VAL A 417 -28.64 -5.54 7.72
CA VAL A 417 -29.31 -5.76 6.42
C VAL A 417 -28.66 -6.91 5.67
N SER A 418 -29.45 -7.93 5.30
CA SER A 418 -28.98 -9.17 4.66
C SER A 418 -28.81 -9.07 3.13
N PRO A 419 -28.03 -9.95 2.49
CA PRO A 419 -27.86 -9.97 1.04
C PRO A 419 -29.22 -10.15 0.34
N GLY A 420 -29.60 -9.22 -0.55
CA GLY A 420 -30.85 -9.26 -1.32
C GLY A 420 -31.98 -8.32 -0.88
N GLU A 421 -31.85 -7.57 0.22
CA GLU A 421 -32.73 -6.42 0.51
C GLU A 421 -32.33 -5.16 -0.28
N TYR A 422 -31.30 -5.27 -1.12
CA TYR A 422 -30.80 -4.26 -2.04
C TYR A 422 -31.61 -4.29 -3.35
N VAL A 423 -32.87 -3.86 -3.31
CA VAL A 423 -33.66 -3.52 -4.51
C VAL A 423 -33.97 -2.04 -4.53
#